data_AF-A0A511CZZ1-F1
#
_entry.id   AF-A0A511CZZ1-F1
#
_cell.length_a   1.000
_cell.length_b   1.000
_cell.length_c   1.000
_cell.angle_alpha   90.00
_cell.angle_beta   90.00
_cell.angle_gamma   90.00
#
_symmetry.space_group_name_H-M   'P 1'
#
loop_
_entity.id
_entity.type
_entity.pdbx_description
1 polymer ?
#
loop_
_entity_poly.entity_id
_entity_poly.type
_entity_poly.pdbx_seq_one_letter_code
_entity_poly.pdbx_strand_id
1 'polypeptide(L)'
;MRAEQAGLDSVWTSDHFLPWRHRGGHAPFALAWLAAVIEIKLSYDRDPAAALENCRFWAPLSLTPEQKHSVDSAEEMERLADALPIEQVARRWIVASDPDEAVAQIKPYLDAGLTHLVFHGPGHDQQRFLTQFTADILPRLRTLTSETP
;
A
#
# COMPACT_ATOMS: atom_id res chain seq x y z
N MET A 1 16.51 -1.88 -3.95
CA MET A 1 16.37 -0.61 -4.71
C MET A 1 17.58 0.31 -4.45
N ARG A 2 17.84 1.34 -5.27
CA ARG A 2 19.06 2.21 -5.18
C ARG A 2 19.35 2.80 -3.78
N ALA A 3 18.36 2.94 -2.90
CA ALA A 3 18.53 3.45 -1.53
C ALA A 3 19.15 2.42 -0.56
N GLU A 4 18.74 1.15 -0.63
CA GLU A 4 19.33 0.07 0.18
C GLU A 4 20.77 -0.21 -0.25
N GLN A 5 21.07 -0.11 -1.55
CA GLN A 5 22.44 -0.16 -2.08
C GLN A 5 23.32 1.00 -1.57
N ALA A 6 22.72 2.05 -1.04
CA ALA A 6 23.40 3.18 -0.41
C ALA A 6 23.41 3.10 1.14
N GLY A 7 22.98 1.99 1.74
CA GLY A 7 23.02 1.76 3.19
C GLY A 7 21.93 2.48 3.99
N LEU A 8 20.81 2.85 3.34
CA LEU A 8 19.66 3.44 4.01
C LEU A 8 18.64 2.36 4.38
N ASP A 9 18.77 1.82 5.58
CA ASP A 9 17.94 0.70 6.08
C ASP A 9 16.66 1.17 6.82
N SER A 10 16.55 2.46 7.15
CA SER A 10 15.40 3.02 7.86
C SER A 10 15.11 4.46 7.46
N VAL A 11 13.85 4.88 7.63
CA VAL A 11 13.40 6.26 7.49
C VAL A 11 12.83 6.71 8.82
N TRP A 12 13.32 7.83 9.34
CA TRP A 12 12.77 8.49 10.53
C TRP A 12 12.21 9.85 10.14
N THR A 13 11.04 10.18 10.69
CA THR A 13 10.48 11.52 10.67
C THR A 13 10.48 12.06 12.10
N SER A 14 11.11 13.22 12.30
CA SER A 14 11.12 13.91 13.61
C SER A 14 9.91 14.83 13.68
N ASP A 15 9.24 14.93 14.82
CA ASP A 15 8.18 15.91 15.02
C ASP A 15 8.20 16.46 16.46
N HIS A 16 7.62 17.64 16.64
CA HIS A 16 7.57 18.33 17.92
C HIS A 16 6.18 18.93 18.13
N PHE A 17 5.56 18.61 19.27
CA PHE A 17 4.24 19.12 19.64
C PHE A 17 4.21 20.65 19.81
N LEU A 18 5.33 21.24 20.27
CA LEU A 18 5.52 22.69 20.39
C LEU A 18 6.78 23.10 19.63
N PRO A 19 6.75 24.19 18.85
CA PRO A 19 7.95 24.70 18.20
C PRO A 19 8.97 25.17 19.25
N TRP A 20 10.24 24.84 19.05
CA TRP A 20 11.37 25.27 19.90
C TRP A 20 11.58 26.80 19.93
N ARG A 21 10.86 27.56 19.08
CA ARG A 21 10.97 29.02 18.98
C ARG A 21 9.58 29.67 19.02
N HIS A 22 9.50 30.81 19.70
CA HIS A 22 8.29 31.64 19.81
C HIS A 22 7.87 32.30 18.48
N ARG A 23 8.77 32.40 17.49
CA ARG A 23 8.50 32.94 16.15
C ARG A 23 9.23 32.12 15.09
N GLY A 24 8.54 31.81 13.98
CA GLY A 24 9.11 31.11 12.82
C GLY A 24 9.56 29.67 13.10
N GLY A 25 9.01 29.01 14.12
CA GLY A 25 9.24 27.59 14.37
C GLY A 25 8.31 26.75 13.50
N HIS A 26 8.87 25.82 12.74
CA HIS A 26 8.13 24.84 11.96
C HIS A 26 8.57 23.44 12.42
N ALA A 27 7.61 22.56 12.65
CA ALA A 27 7.86 21.14 12.82
C ALA A 27 7.36 20.40 11.57
N PRO A 28 7.86 19.19 11.27
CA PRO A 28 7.47 18.43 10.06
C PRO A 28 6.00 18.02 9.99
N PHE A 29 5.21 18.29 11.05
CA PHE A 29 3.77 18.02 11.09
C PHE A 29 3.43 16.53 10.90
N ALA A 30 4.37 15.66 11.26
CA ALA A 30 4.26 14.21 11.12
C ALA A 30 3.06 13.66 11.90
N LEU A 31 2.73 14.19 13.08
CA LEU A 31 1.59 13.71 13.89
C LEU A 31 0.24 13.94 13.18
N ALA A 32 0.07 15.10 12.55
CA ALA A 32 -1.16 15.39 11.81
C ALA A 32 -1.18 14.69 10.44
N TRP A 33 0.00 14.50 9.82
CA TRP A 33 0.13 13.67 8.63
C TRP A 33 -0.23 12.20 8.90
N LEU A 34 0.24 11.64 10.02
CA LEU A 34 -0.05 10.27 10.45
C LEU A 34 -1.56 10.03 10.69
N ALA A 35 -2.30 11.06 11.12
CA ALA A 35 -3.74 10.94 11.31
C ALA A 35 -4.53 10.86 9.99
N ALA A 36 -3.92 11.26 8.87
CA ALA A 36 -4.57 11.35 7.56
C ALA A 36 -3.99 10.40 6.50
N VAL A 37 -3.00 9.57 6.86
CA VAL A 37 -2.32 8.62 5.97
C VAL A 37 -2.93 7.22 6.06
N ILE A 38 -2.94 6.51 4.93
CA ILE A 38 -3.27 5.09 4.88
C ILE A 38 -2.42 4.34 3.84
N GLU A 39 -2.04 3.12 4.16
CA GLU A 39 -1.51 2.16 3.18
C GLU A 39 -2.68 1.53 2.41
N ILE A 40 -2.65 1.66 1.08
CA ILE A 40 -3.60 1.00 0.18
C ILE A 40 -2.87 -0.16 -0.51
N LYS A 41 -3.27 -1.39 -0.18
CA LYS A 41 -2.81 -2.61 -0.83
C LYS A 41 -3.58 -2.83 -2.12
N LEU A 42 -2.95 -2.49 -3.24
CA LEU A 42 -3.56 -2.48 -4.57
C LEU A 42 -2.77 -3.36 -5.53
N SER A 43 -3.37 -4.48 -5.95
CA SER A 43 -2.91 -5.25 -7.09
C SER A 43 -3.69 -4.84 -8.34
N TYR A 44 -3.11 -3.91 -9.10
CA TYR A 44 -3.65 -3.46 -10.37
C TYR A 44 -2.78 -3.94 -11.53
N ASP A 45 -3.41 -4.62 -12.48
CA ASP A 45 -2.84 -4.90 -13.79
C ASP A 45 -3.97 -4.98 -14.82
N ARG A 46 -3.80 -4.38 -16.00
CA ARG A 46 -4.76 -4.48 -17.11
C ARG A 46 -5.06 -5.93 -17.52
N ASP A 47 -4.18 -6.88 -17.21
CA ASP A 47 -4.48 -8.32 -17.28
C ASP A 47 -5.06 -8.81 -15.93
N PRO A 48 -6.32 -9.28 -15.89
CA PRO A 48 -6.96 -9.76 -14.66
C PRO A 48 -6.27 -10.97 -14.03
N ALA A 49 -5.67 -11.85 -14.83
CA ALA A 49 -4.94 -13.00 -14.31
C ALA A 49 -3.65 -12.54 -13.61
N ALA A 50 -2.95 -11.57 -14.21
CA ALA A 50 -1.77 -10.96 -13.61
C ALA A 50 -2.12 -10.16 -12.34
N ALA A 51 -3.22 -9.39 -12.35
CA ALA A 51 -3.69 -8.66 -11.17
C ALA A 51 -3.93 -9.58 -9.98
N LEU A 52 -4.51 -10.77 -10.22
CA LEU A 52 -4.73 -11.77 -9.19
C LEU A 52 -3.40 -12.40 -8.74
N GLU A 53 -2.60 -12.92 -9.68
CA GLU A 53 -1.39 -13.70 -9.37
C GLU A 53 -0.27 -12.84 -8.76
N ASN A 54 -0.21 -11.54 -9.05
CA ASN A 54 0.75 -10.62 -8.43
C ASN A 54 0.66 -10.62 -6.89
N CYS A 55 -0.48 -11.02 -6.30
CA CYS A 55 -0.62 -11.13 -4.84
C CYS A 55 0.17 -12.30 -4.23
N ARG A 56 0.61 -13.29 -5.03
CA ARG A 56 1.16 -14.57 -4.56
C ARG A 56 2.32 -14.42 -3.59
N PHE A 57 3.27 -13.56 -3.91
CA PHE A 57 4.46 -13.34 -3.07
C PHE A 57 4.10 -12.95 -1.63
N TRP A 58 2.96 -12.29 -1.44
CA TRP A 58 2.47 -11.85 -0.14
C TRP A 58 1.51 -12.83 0.54
N ALA A 59 1.41 -14.06 0.06
CA ALA A 59 0.62 -15.14 0.66
C ALA A 59 0.83 -15.35 2.18
N PRO A 60 2.04 -15.16 2.77
CA PRO A 60 2.21 -15.27 4.22
C PRO A 60 1.30 -14.34 5.05
N LEU A 61 0.88 -13.21 4.48
CA LEU A 61 -0.07 -12.30 5.12
C LEU A 61 -1.44 -12.93 5.31
N SER A 62 -1.79 -13.96 4.56
CA SER A 62 -3.10 -14.63 4.57
C SER A 62 -3.11 -15.96 5.33
N LEU A 63 -2.02 -16.31 6.00
CA LEU A 63 -2.01 -17.38 7.01
C LEU A 63 -2.95 -17.08 8.17
N THR A 64 -3.43 -18.14 8.82
CA THR A 64 -4.27 -18.02 10.03
C THR A 64 -3.48 -17.37 11.18
N PRO A 65 -4.15 -16.72 12.15
CA PRO A 65 -3.48 -16.19 13.34
C PRO A 65 -2.64 -17.25 14.06
N GLU A 66 -3.18 -18.47 14.21
CA GLU A 66 -2.50 -19.58 14.86
C GLU A 66 -1.19 -19.93 14.15
N GLN A 67 -1.22 -20.10 12.82
CA GLN A 67 -0.02 -20.37 12.03
C GLN A 67 1.03 -19.27 12.15
N LYS A 68 0.62 -17.99 12.17
CA LYS A 68 1.54 -16.86 12.30
C LYS A 68 2.23 -16.79 13.66
N HIS A 69 1.58 -17.27 14.71
CA HIS A 69 2.12 -17.25 16.07
C HIS A 69 2.96 -18.49 16.41
N SER A 70 2.78 -19.59 15.67
CA SER A 70 3.46 -20.86 15.94
C SER A 70 4.63 -21.18 15.01
N VAL A 71 4.77 -20.45 13.89
CA VAL A 71 5.80 -20.70 12.88
C VAL A 71 6.94 -19.69 13.05
N ASP A 72 8.07 -20.17 13.58
CA ASP A 72 9.27 -19.37 13.84
C ASP A 72 10.32 -19.45 12.71
N SER A 73 10.06 -20.24 11.66
CA SER A 73 10.95 -20.40 10.50
C SER A 73 10.36 -19.74 9.26
N ALA A 74 11.18 -18.95 8.56
CA ALA A 74 10.81 -18.34 7.29
C ALA A 74 10.50 -19.39 6.21
N GLU A 75 11.27 -20.48 6.15
CA GLU A 75 11.08 -21.56 5.17
C GLU A 75 9.73 -22.29 5.37
N GLU A 76 9.34 -22.52 6.63
CA GLU A 76 8.06 -23.14 6.95
C GLU A 76 6.90 -22.18 6.68
N MET A 77 7.09 -20.89 6.93
CA MET A 77 6.12 -19.85 6.59
C MET A 77 5.89 -19.77 5.08
N GLU A 78 6.96 -19.82 4.29
CA GLU A 78 6.92 -19.87 2.81
C GLU A 78 6.16 -21.11 2.34
N ARG A 79 6.53 -22.30 2.83
CA ARG A 79 5.87 -23.56 2.47
C ARG A 79 4.36 -23.55 2.74
N LEU A 80 3.95 -23.02 3.90
CA LEU A 80 2.53 -22.91 4.26
C LEU A 80 1.79 -21.87 3.41
N ALA A 81 2.47 -20.76 3.08
CA ALA A 81 1.92 -19.69 2.27
C ALA A 81 1.73 -20.11 0.80
N ASP A 82 2.69 -20.81 0.22
CA ASP A 82 2.65 -21.30 -1.16
C ASP A 82 1.50 -22.30 -1.40
N ALA A 83 1.08 -23.00 -0.34
CA ALA A 83 -0.05 -23.92 -0.39
C ALA A 83 -1.43 -23.21 -0.36
N LEU A 84 -1.48 -21.89 -0.15
CA LEU A 84 -2.75 -21.16 -0.05
C LEU A 84 -3.40 -20.96 -1.44
N PRO A 85 -4.73 -21.15 -1.55
CA PRO A 85 -5.49 -20.74 -2.72
C PRO A 85 -5.32 -19.24 -2.99
N ILE A 86 -5.20 -18.85 -4.27
CA ILE A 86 -4.95 -17.44 -4.62
C ILE A 86 -6.09 -16.52 -4.19
N GLU A 87 -7.31 -17.05 -4.18
CA GLU A 87 -8.50 -16.33 -3.75
C GLU A 87 -8.44 -15.99 -2.26
N GLN A 88 -7.80 -16.85 -1.44
CA GLN A 88 -7.55 -16.53 -0.04
C GLN A 88 -6.48 -15.45 0.12
N VAL A 89 -5.41 -15.52 -0.68
CA VAL A 89 -4.33 -14.54 -0.67
C VAL A 89 -4.86 -13.15 -1.07
N ALA A 90 -5.63 -13.09 -2.15
CA ALA A 90 -6.18 -11.88 -2.74
C ALA A 90 -7.16 -11.11 -1.83
N ARG A 91 -7.82 -11.76 -0.85
CA ARG A 91 -8.77 -11.10 0.07
C ARG A 91 -8.19 -9.95 0.89
N ARG A 92 -6.86 -9.86 0.99
CA ARG A 92 -6.14 -8.79 1.70
C ARG A 92 -5.77 -7.61 0.79
N TRP A 93 -6.14 -7.68 -0.48
CA TRP A 93 -5.76 -6.73 -1.52
C TRP A 93 -7.01 -6.22 -2.23
N ILE A 94 -6.97 -4.96 -2.68
CA ILE A 94 -7.80 -4.51 -3.79
C ILE A 94 -7.20 -5.15 -5.04
N VAL A 95 -7.94 -6.03 -5.69
CA VAL A 95 -7.54 -6.65 -6.97
C VAL A 95 -8.44 -6.09 -8.06
N ALA A 96 -7.84 -5.49 -9.09
CA ALA A 96 -8.58 -4.88 -10.18
C ALA A 96 -7.79 -4.93 -11.49
N SER A 97 -8.50 -5.10 -12.60
CA SER A 97 -7.95 -4.90 -13.94
C SER A 97 -8.61 -3.77 -14.72
N ASP A 98 -9.72 -3.24 -14.19
CA ASP A 98 -10.36 -2.02 -14.65
C ASP A 98 -10.01 -0.86 -13.70
N PRO A 99 -9.58 0.31 -14.22
CA PRO A 99 -9.18 1.43 -13.38
C PRO A 99 -10.35 2.08 -12.64
N ASP A 100 -11.57 2.03 -13.17
CA ASP A 100 -12.74 2.61 -12.50
C ASP A 100 -13.18 1.71 -11.34
N GLU A 101 -13.06 0.38 -11.47
CA GLU A 101 -13.24 -0.56 -10.36
C GLU A 101 -12.20 -0.36 -9.25
N ALA A 102 -10.92 -0.13 -9.61
CA ALA A 102 -9.87 0.17 -8.64
C ALA A 102 -10.19 1.44 -7.85
N VAL A 103 -10.57 2.52 -8.57
CA VAL A 103 -10.93 3.81 -7.97
C VAL A 103 -12.16 3.69 -7.07
N ALA A 104 -13.19 2.96 -7.49
CA ALA A 104 -14.38 2.73 -6.68
C ALA A 104 -14.06 2.04 -5.35
N GLN A 105 -13.10 1.11 -5.33
CA GLN A 105 -12.64 0.44 -4.11
C GLN A 105 -11.72 1.33 -3.24
N ILE A 106 -11.07 2.35 -3.82
CA ILE A 106 -10.25 3.32 -3.09
C ILE A 106 -11.11 4.44 -2.47
N LYS A 107 -12.22 4.82 -3.13
CA LYS A 107 -13.08 5.93 -2.73
C LYS A 107 -13.54 5.91 -1.27
N PRO A 108 -13.91 4.77 -0.64
CA PRO A 108 -14.31 4.74 0.76
C PRO A 108 -13.24 5.28 1.73
N TYR A 109 -11.96 5.14 1.41
CA TYR A 109 -10.87 5.68 2.23
C TYR A 109 -10.78 7.21 2.12
N LEU A 110 -10.99 7.75 0.91
CA LEU A 110 -11.07 9.18 0.67
C LEU A 110 -12.30 9.78 1.38
N ASP A 111 -13.46 9.13 1.27
CA ASP A 111 -14.70 9.54 1.93
C ASP A 111 -14.58 9.52 3.47
N ALA A 112 -13.71 8.65 4.01
CA ALA A 112 -13.37 8.62 5.43
C ALA A 112 -12.43 9.76 5.87
N GLY A 113 -12.01 10.64 4.96
CA GLY A 113 -11.14 11.79 5.24
C GLY A 113 -9.64 11.49 5.17
N LEU A 114 -9.24 10.30 4.70
CA LEU A 114 -7.82 9.99 4.49
C LEU A 114 -7.34 10.68 3.21
N THR A 115 -6.33 11.52 3.35
CA THR A 115 -5.87 12.41 2.27
C THR A 115 -4.51 12.01 1.72
N HIS A 116 -3.75 11.19 2.46
CA HIS A 116 -2.42 10.75 2.06
C HIS A 116 -2.43 9.24 1.80
N LEU A 117 -2.64 8.86 0.55
CA LEU A 117 -2.70 7.44 0.14
C LEU A 117 -1.29 6.94 -0.24
N VAL A 118 -0.81 5.91 0.46
CA VAL A 118 0.45 5.22 0.15
C VAL A 118 0.11 3.91 -0.54
N PHE A 119 0.38 3.80 -1.84
CA PHE A 119 0.06 2.61 -2.61
C PHE A 119 1.15 1.54 -2.52
N HIS A 120 0.73 0.33 -2.19
CA HIS A 120 1.57 -0.87 -2.16
C HIS A 120 1.09 -1.84 -3.24
N GLY A 121 1.87 -1.97 -4.32
CA GLY A 121 1.68 -2.98 -5.36
C GLY A 121 2.40 -4.28 -5.02
N PRO A 122 1.75 -5.47 -5.07
CA PRO A 122 2.36 -6.70 -4.58
C PRO A 122 3.33 -7.39 -5.56
N GLY A 123 3.19 -7.13 -6.87
CA GLY A 123 3.90 -7.88 -7.91
C GLY A 123 5.39 -7.54 -8.04
N HIS A 124 6.18 -8.43 -8.62
CA HIS A 124 7.62 -8.21 -8.80
C HIS A 124 7.95 -7.08 -9.78
N ASP A 125 7.14 -6.88 -10.84
CA ASP A 125 7.33 -5.81 -11.82
C ASP A 125 6.73 -4.48 -11.34
N GLN A 126 7.43 -3.86 -10.40
CA GLN A 126 7.02 -2.56 -9.83
C GLN A 126 7.02 -1.43 -10.86
N GLN A 127 7.88 -1.50 -11.90
CA GLN A 127 7.88 -0.49 -12.95
C GLN A 127 6.59 -0.55 -13.76
N ARG A 128 6.11 -1.74 -14.10
CA ARG A 128 4.82 -1.92 -14.75
C ARG A 128 3.67 -1.41 -13.90
N PHE A 129 3.64 -1.76 -12.61
CA PHE A 129 2.64 -1.23 -11.67
C PHE A 129 2.62 0.31 -11.66
N LEU A 130 3.77 0.96 -11.44
CA LEU A 130 3.87 2.42 -11.41
C LEU A 130 3.47 3.05 -12.76
N THR A 131 3.87 2.45 -13.88
CA THR A 131 3.51 2.93 -15.22
C THR A 131 1.99 2.89 -15.42
N GLN A 132 1.35 1.76 -15.15
CA GLN A 132 -0.10 1.61 -15.33
C GLN A 132 -0.89 2.46 -14.31
N PHE A 133 -0.46 2.46 -13.04
CA PHE A 133 -1.08 3.26 -11.99
C PHE A 133 -1.08 4.76 -12.33
N THR A 134 0.07 5.30 -12.77
CA THR A 134 0.20 6.73 -13.10
C THR A 134 -0.56 7.11 -14.37
N ALA A 135 -0.69 6.20 -15.34
CA ALA A 135 -1.45 6.43 -16.56
C ALA A 135 -2.96 6.30 -16.34
N ASP A 136 -3.40 5.31 -15.56
CA ASP A 136 -4.80 4.88 -15.54
C ASP A 136 -5.52 5.36 -14.27
N ILE A 137 -4.94 5.15 -13.08
CA ILE A 137 -5.63 5.35 -11.80
C ILE A 137 -5.40 6.77 -11.25
N LEU A 138 -4.15 7.24 -11.26
CA LEU A 138 -3.79 8.53 -10.65
C LEU A 138 -4.58 9.72 -11.21
N PRO A 139 -4.84 9.85 -12.53
CA PRO A 139 -5.65 10.95 -13.06
C PRO A 139 -7.07 10.94 -12.51
N ARG A 140 -7.69 9.75 -12.37
CA ARG A 140 -9.06 9.58 -11.86
C ARG A 140 -9.17 9.95 -10.39
N LEU A 141 -8.20 9.52 -9.57
CA LEU A 141 -8.14 9.90 -8.16
C LEU A 141 -8.04 11.42 -7.98
N ARG A 142 -7.24 12.10 -8.82
CA ARG A 142 -7.11 13.57 -8.79
C ARG A 142 -8.41 14.29 -9.14
N THR A 143 -9.21 13.74 -10.05
CA THR A 143 -10.53 14.28 -10.36
C THR A 143 -11.46 14.20 -9.13
N LEU A 144 -11.48 13.06 -8.43
CA LEU A 144 -12.31 12.89 -7.22
C LEU A 144 -11.94 13.86 -6.09
N THR A 145 -10.65 14.11 -5.88
CA THR A 145 -10.20 15.04 -4.82
C THR A 145 -10.47 16.50 -5.16
N SER A 146 -10.61 16.85 -6.44
CA SER A 146 -10.87 18.23 -6.88
C SER A 146 -12.34 18.64 -6.71
N GLU A 147 -13.23 17.68 -6.49
CA GLU A 147 -14.67 17.90 -6.29
C GLU A 147 -15.08 17.97 -4.81
N THR A 148 -14.13 17.76 -3.89
CA THR A 148 -14.37 17.89 -2.44
C THR A 148 -14.06 19.34 -2.01
N PRO A 149 -15.03 20.09 -1.46
CA PRO A 149 -14.88 21.52 -1.15
C PRO A 149 -13.85 21.84 -0.06
#